data_AF-A0AAV5ZBU1-F1
#
_entry.id   AF-A0AAV5ZBU1-F1
#
_cell.length_a   1.000
_cell.length_b   1.000
_cell.length_c   1.000
_cell.angle_alpha   90.00
_cell.angle_beta   90.00
_cell.angle_gamma   90.00
#
_symmetry.space_group_name_H-M   'P 1'
#
loop_
_entity.id
_entity.type
_entity.pdbx_description
1 polymer ?
#
loop_
_entity_poly.entity_id
_entity_poly.type
_entity_poly.pdbx_seq_one_letter_code
_entity_poly.pdbx_strand_id
1 'polypeptide(L)'
;MIRAAVGLVWSAWGGHAALVAGVLMALQVHATYRVPAVVFVTLLPWVGMVIAITTILMLTVNLLPKSPRGRERAREVDLRTAAVLVVVRSLYRVALIGCAAFLLWTAVVFVNGALDRSTDVQQPSEVLSVVVASIDPGFGKLIPHGHVDLRSWESGGGVERVVLPAHERQRTWIGQPVNVTVRAGFLGIPWVAAVNLDEARHLRQVLTASPRALHAMQRLITLAVERQQWTEALELTRRYAAAYPDDVAFVEYVAGYLGVAGRYSDQVELIEGLVARSPDYESLSMLGFALDRSEDHQRAIEVLKRAVELRPEVFVALHYLGEAYQALGRRDEAIAAYEAELRVRPQSLEVRRRVRALRNAAAPAAD
;
A
#
# COMPACT_ATOMS: atom_id res chain seq x y z
N MET A 1 -20.57 57.58 -9.10
CA MET A 1 -21.35 56.41 -9.56
C MET A 1 -20.52 55.40 -10.38
N ILE A 2 -19.69 55.79 -11.35
CA ILE A 2 -18.88 54.82 -12.13
C ILE A 2 -17.65 54.30 -11.36
N ARG A 3 -16.99 55.12 -10.52
CA ARG A 3 -15.98 54.62 -9.56
C ARG A 3 -16.57 53.64 -8.52
N ALA A 4 -17.85 53.77 -8.18
CA ALA A 4 -18.59 52.81 -7.34
C ALA A 4 -18.94 51.52 -8.12
N ALA A 5 -19.07 51.59 -9.44
CA ALA A 5 -19.23 50.44 -10.32
C ALA A 5 -17.91 49.74 -10.68
N VAL A 6 -16.77 50.45 -10.63
CA VAL A 6 -15.43 49.90 -10.93
C VAL A 6 -14.70 49.41 -9.68
N GLY A 7 -14.91 50.03 -8.51
CA GLY A 7 -14.57 49.42 -7.21
C GLY A 7 -15.38 48.14 -6.95
N LEU A 8 -16.60 48.06 -7.50
CA LEU A 8 -17.42 46.84 -7.55
C LEU A 8 -16.79 45.71 -8.40
N VAL A 9 -15.90 46.04 -9.32
CA VAL A 9 -15.31 45.09 -10.28
C VAL A 9 -14.00 44.49 -9.74
N TRP A 10 -13.26 45.20 -8.89
CA TRP A 10 -12.26 44.61 -7.99
C TRP A 10 -12.91 43.66 -6.96
N SER A 11 -14.17 43.91 -6.58
CA SER A 11 -14.98 42.92 -5.83
C SER A 11 -15.64 41.83 -6.69
N ALA A 12 -15.67 41.93 -8.03
CA ALA A 12 -16.36 40.96 -8.90
C ALA A 12 -15.41 39.93 -9.55
N TRP A 13 -14.33 40.35 -10.22
CA TRP A 13 -13.34 39.40 -10.76
C TRP A 13 -12.45 38.83 -9.65
N GLY A 14 -11.94 39.68 -8.76
CA GLY A 14 -11.12 39.24 -7.62
C GLY A 14 -11.91 38.37 -6.65
N GLY A 15 -13.15 38.77 -6.33
CA GLY A 15 -14.05 38.00 -5.48
C GLY A 15 -14.47 36.66 -6.09
N HIS A 16 -14.82 36.63 -7.38
CA HIS A 16 -15.16 35.38 -8.08
C HIS A 16 -13.95 34.47 -8.26
N ALA A 17 -12.79 35.01 -8.61
CA ALA A 17 -11.55 34.23 -8.69
C ALA A 17 -11.14 33.66 -7.33
N ALA A 18 -11.25 34.44 -6.26
CA ALA A 18 -11.01 33.97 -4.90
C ALA A 18 -12.03 32.90 -4.46
N LEU A 19 -13.29 33.04 -4.84
CA LEU A 19 -14.33 32.04 -4.60
C LEU A 19 -14.01 30.73 -5.32
N VAL A 20 -13.68 30.79 -6.61
CA VAL A 20 -13.30 29.62 -7.41
C VAL A 20 -12.03 28.98 -6.84
N ALA A 21 -11.00 29.75 -6.51
CA ALA A 21 -9.78 29.25 -5.88
C ALA A 21 -10.06 28.60 -4.52
N GLY A 22 -10.90 29.22 -3.69
CA GLY A 22 -11.34 28.67 -2.40
C GLY A 22 -12.10 27.35 -2.56
N VAL A 23 -12.99 27.25 -3.55
CA VAL A 23 -13.69 26.00 -3.87
C VAL A 23 -12.72 24.94 -4.38
N LEU A 24 -11.79 25.28 -5.27
CA LEU A 24 -10.78 24.33 -5.76
C LEU A 24 -9.90 23.80 -4.61
N MET A 25 -9.47 24.68 -3.70
CA MET A 25 -8.73 24.29 -2.50
C MET A 25 -9.58 23.39 -1.60
N ALA A 26 -10.87 23.71 -1.43
CA ALA A 26 -11.78 22.90 -0.65
C ALA A 26 -11.96 21.48 -1.23
N LEU A 27 -12.11 21.37 -2.55
CA LEU A 27 -12.17 20.07 -3.23
C LEU A 27 -10.90 19.26 -2.99
N GLN A 28 -9.72 19.90 -2.99
CA GLN A 28 -8.46 19.25 -2.68
C GLN A 28 -8.41 18.75 -1.23
N VAL A 29 -8.93 19.54 -0.28
CA VAL A 29 -9.04 19.13 1.13
C VAL A 29 -9.93 17.89 1.26
N HIS A 30 -11.11 17.87 0.64
CA HIS A 30 -12.01 16.69 0.69
C HIS A 30 -11.47 15.48 -0.05
N ALA A 31 -10.70 15.68 -1.13
CA ALA A 31 -10.01 14.59 -1.83
C ALA A 31 -8.87 14.00 -0.98
N THR A 32 -8.26 14.81 -0.13
CA THR A 32 -7.18 14.41 0.78
C THR A 32 -7.74 13.74 2.04
N TYR A 33 -8.71 14.39 2.67
CA TYR A 33 -9.40 13.94 3.88
C TYR A 33 -10.78 13.41 3.49
N ARG A 34 -10.80 12.14 3.08
CA ARG A 34 -11.96 11.44 2.52
C ARG A 34 -12.98 11.08 3.60
N VAL A 35 -13.63 12.09 4.18
CA VAL A 35 -14.70 11.90 5.16
C VAL A 35 -15.91 11.26 4.44
N PRO A 36 -16.38 10.07 4.86
CA PRO A 36 -17.59 9.47 4.33
C PRO A 36 -18.80 10.27 4.81
N ALA A 37 -19.09 11.36 4.12
CA ALA A 37 -20.31 12.12 4.32
C ALA A 37 -21.02 12.21 2.97
N VAL A 38 -22.26 11.72 2.93
CA VAL A 38 -23.25 11.96 1.87
C VAL A 38 -23.23 13.44 1.43
N VAL A 39 -22.93 14.33 2.37
CA VAL A 39 -22.76 15.79 2.20
C VAL A 39 -21.79 16.17 1.07
N PHE A 40 -20.59 15.56 0.96
CA PHE A 40 -19.63 16.00 -0.08
C PHE A 40 -20.16 15.67 -1.49
N VAL A 41 -20.57 14.42 -1.70
CA VAL A 41 -21.05 13.95 -3.01
C VAL A 41 -22.39 14.60 -3.38
N THR A 42 -23.27 14.88 -2.40
CA THR A 42 -24.55 15.54 -2.66
C THR A 42 -24.41 17.03 -2.92
N LEU A 43 -23.47 17.74 -2.28
CA LEU A 43 -23.27 19.18 -2.47
C LEU A 43 -22.44 19.52 -3.73
N LEU A 44 -21.61 18.60 -4.21
CA LEU A 44 -20.68 18.86 -5.31
C LEU A 44 -21.36 19.31 -6.63
N PRO A 45 -22.50 18.72 -7.07
CA PRO A 45 -23.23 19.22 -8.23
C PRO A 45 -23.76 20.65 -8.03
N TRP A 46 -24.18 21.00 -6.82
CA TRP A 46 -24.67 22.34 -6.49
C TRP A 46 -23.55 23.37 -6.51
N VAL A 47 -22.36 23.02 -6.02
CA VAL A 47 -21.18 23.89 -6.08
C VAL A 47 -20.78 24.17 -7.53
N GLY A 48 -20.76 23.16 -8.39
CA GLY A 48 -20.49 23.32 -9.82
C GLY A 48 -21.54 24.20 -10.53
N MET A 49 -22.82 23.95 -10.26
CA MET A 49 -23.93 24.75 -10.80
C MET A 49 -23.86 26.20 -10.32
N VAL A 50 -23.55 26.42 -9.04
CA VAL A 50 -23.36 27.76 -8.47
C VAL A 50 -22.23 28.49 -9.19
N ILE A 51 -21.04 27.86 -9.35
CA ILE A 51 -19.91 28.46 -10.08
C ILE A 51 -20.29 28.77 -11.53
N ALA A 52 -21.03 27.89 -12.20
CA ALA A 52 -21.48 28.11 -13.57
C ALA A 52 -22.43 29.31 -13.65
N ILE A 53 -23.45 29.37 -12.79
CA ILE A 53 -24.43 30.46 -12.75
C ILE A 53 -23.74 31.79 -12.43
N THR A 54 -22.85 31.82 -11.44
CA THR A 54 -22.13 33.05 -11.07
C THR A 54 -21.20 33.51 -12.20
N THR A 55 -20.54 32.58 -12.90
CA THR A 55 -19.71 32.87 -14.08
C THR A 55 -20.54 33.41 -15.25
N ILE A 56 -21.66 32.77 -15.59
CA ILE A 56 -22.57 33.22 -16.66
C ILE A 56 -23.14 34.60 -16.33
N LEU A 57 -23.61 34.81 -15.09
CA LEU A 57 -24.15 36.07 -14.63
C LEU A 57 -23.12 37.19 -14.74
N MET A 58 -21.89 36.91 -14.32
CA MET A 58 -20.79 37.85 -14.38
C MET A 58 -20.42 38.22 -15.82
N LEU A 59 -20.32 37.23 -16.72
CA LEU A 59 -20.10 37.46 -18.15
C LEU A 59 -21.21 38.32 -18.74
N THR A 60 -22.47 37.99 -18.43
CA THR A 60 -23.64 38.73 -18.91
C THR A 60 -23.64 40.18 -18.45
N VAL A 61 -23.38 40.44 -17.17
CA VAL A 61 -23.33 41.80 -16.61
C VAL A 61 -22.18 42.61 -17.23
N ASN A 62 -21.04 41.98 -17.52
CA ASN A 62 -19.88 42.69 -18.06
C ASN A 62 -19.96 42.94 -19.58
N LEU A 63 -20.73 42.12 -20.31
CA LEU A 63 -20.99 42.26 -21.76
C LEU A 63 -22.10 43.27 -22.09
N LEU A 64 -22.87 43.74 -21.09
CA LEU A 64 -23.89 44.78 -21.30
C LEU A 64 -23.26 46.15 -21.67
N PRO A 65 -23.82 46.88 -22.65
CA PRO A 65 -23.25 48.13 -23.15
C PRO A 65 -23.26 49.24 -22.08
N LYS A 66 -22.08 49.75 -21.74
CA LYS A 66 -21.88 50.80 -20.70
C LYS A 66 -22.14 52.24 -21.19
N SER A 67 -22.59 52.43 -22.43
CA SER A 67 -22.71 53.75 -23.06
C SER A 67 -23.90 54.58 -22.52
N PRO A 68 -23.83 55.93 -22.55
CA PRO A 68 -24.93 56.80 -22.09
C PRO A 68 -26.24 56.59 -22.87
N ARG A 69 -26.16 56.37 -24.19
CA ARG A 69 -27.32 56.04 -25.05
C ARG A 69 -27.90 54.64 -24.77
N GLY A 70 -27.08 53.70 -24.28
CA GLY A 70 -27.53 52.41 -23.78
C GLY A 70 -28.32 52.50 -22.47
N ARG A 71 -28.05 53.51 -21.62
CA ARG A 71 -28.78 53.75 -20.36
C ARG A 71 -30.20 54.28 -20.56
N GLU A 72 -30.45 55.04 -21.63
CA GLU A 72 -31.80 55.49 -22.00
C GLU A 72 -32.64 54.35 -22.59
N ARG A 73 -32.08 53.54 -23.50
CA ARG A 73 -32.75 52.31 -23.96
C ARG A 73 -32.97 51.27 -22.85
N ALA A 74 -32.08 51.20 -21.86
CA ALA A 74 -32.24 50.34 -20.69
C ALA A 74 -33.33 50.85 -19.71
N ARG A 75 -33.68 52.14 -19.76
CA ARG A 75 -34.74 52.73 -18.92
C ARG A 75 -36.16 52.44 -19.44
N GLU A 76 -36.31 52.14 -20.72
CA GLU A 76 -37.58 51.68 -21.31
C GLU A 76 -37.82 50.17 -21.11
N VAL A 77 -36.87 49.44 -20.51
CA VAL A 77 -37.00 47.99 -20.34
C VAL A 77 -37.83 47.68 -19.09
N ASP A 78 -39.13 47.60 -19.33
CA ASP A 78 -40.19 46.74 -18.77
C ASP A 78 -40.01 46.20 -17.33
N LEU A 79 -41.09 46.16 -16.54
CA LEU A 79 -41.15 45.57 -15.20
C LEU A 79 -40.55 44.14 -15.16
N ARG A 80 -40.60 43.43 -16.29
CA ARG A 80 -40.02 42.09 -16.49
C ARG A 80 -38.50 42.06 -16.26
N THR A 81 -37.75 43.07 -16.68
CA THR A 81 -36.28 43.13 -16.47
C THR A 81 -35.89 43.42 -15.04
N ALA A 82 -36.68 44.25 -14.34
CA ALA A 82 -36.47 44.50 -12.91
C ALA A 82 -36.76 43.23 -12.09
N ALA A 83 -37.82 42.49 -12.42
CA ALA A 83 -38.15 41.20 -11.81
C ALA A 83 -37.03 40.17 -12.04
N VAL A 84 -36.51 40.06 -13.27
CA VAL A 84 -35.38 39.18 -13.60
C VAL A 84 -34.13 39.54 -12.78
N LEU A 85 -33.81 40.82 -12.63
CA LEU A 85 -32.64 41.25 -11.84
C LEU A 85 -32.76 40.90 -10.35
N VAL A 86 -33.97 40.97 -9.79
CA VAL A 86 -34.26 40.58 -8.40
C VAL A 86 -34.09 39.06 -8.23
N VAL A 87 -34.66 38.26 -9.14
CA VAL A 87 -34.51 36.80 -9.12
C VAL A 87 -33.04 36.40 -9.19
N VAL A 88 -32.30 37.00 -10.14
CA VAL A 88 -30.86 36.76 -10.33
C VAL A 88 -30.04 37.12 -9.08
N ARG A 89 -30.31 38.26 -8.43
CA ARG A 89 -29.64 38.65 -7.18
C ARG A 89 -29.96 37.72 -6.02
N SER A 90 -31.19 37.20 -5.96
CA SER A 90 -31.59 36.24 -4.93
C SER A 90 -30.90 34.90 -5.14
N LEU A 91 -30.84 34.39 -6.38
CA LEU A 91 -30.09 33.18 -6.73
C LEU A 91 -28.60 33.33 -6.41
N TYR A 92 -27.99 34.48 -6.72
CA TYR A 92 -26.60 34.78 -6.39
C TYR A 92 -26.31 34.76 -4.88
N ARG A 93 -27.22 35.29 -4.06
CA ARG A 93 -27.08 35.26 -2.59
C ARG A 93 -27.17 33.84 -2.03
N VAL A 94 -28.13 33.05 -2.50
CA VAL A 94 -28.28 31.64 -2.09
C VAL A 94 -27.02 30.84 -2.47
N ALA A 95 -26.51 31.05 -3.69
CA ALA A 95 -25.25 30.51 -4.17
C ALA A 95 -24.07 30.82 -3.23
N LEU A 96 -23.89 32.10 -2.85
CA LEU A 96 -22.82 32.50 -1.94
C LEU A 96 -22.95 31.88 -0.54
N ILE A 97 -24.16 31.79 0.00
CA ILE A 97 -24.40 31.13 1.29
C ILE A 97 -24.01 29.64 1.20
N GLY A 98 -24.38 28.97 0.10
CA GLY A 98 -23.99 27.58 -0.15
C GLY A 98 -22.47 27.40 -0.21
N CYS A 99 -21.77 28.27 -0.95
CA CYS A 99 -20.31 28.25 -0.98
C CYS A 99 -19.68 28.53 0.40
N ALA A 100 -20.21 29.50 1.15
CA ALA A 100 -19.70 29.81 2.49
C ALA A 100 -19.88 28.62 3.45
N ALA A 101 -21.04 27.95 3.43
CA ALA A 101 -21.28 26.74 4.20
C ALA A 101 -20.34 25.60 3.78
N PHE A 102 -20.09 25.42 2.48
CA PHE A 102 -19.14 24.44 1.96
C PHE A 102 -17.70 24.72 2.42
N LEU A 103 -17.26 25.98 2.38
CA LEU A 103 -15.93 26.39 2.86
C LEU A 103 -15.80 26.22 4.37
N LEU A 104 -16.84 26.53 5.15
CA LEU A 104 -16.86 26.29 6.59
C LEU A 104 -16.75 24.80 6.91
N TRP A 105 -17.54 23.96 6.24
CA TRP A 105 -17.45 22.50 6.38
C TRP A 105 -16.06 21.98 5.99
N THR A 106 -15.47 22.53 4.93
CA THR A 106 -14.10 22.22 4.51
C THR A 106 -13.09 22.54 5.60
N ALA A 107 -13.23 23.69 6.28
CA ALA A 107 -12.35 24.03 7.39
C ALA A 107 -12.49 23.01 8.54
N VAL A 108 -13.71 22.54 8.83
CA VAL A 108 -13.94 21.46 9.82
C VAL A 108 -13.23 20.18 9.40
N VAL A 109 -13.39 19.74 8.13
CA VAL A 109 -12.73 18.54 7.60
C VAL A 109 -11.20 18.68 7.64
N PHE A 110 -10.68 19.84 7.26
CA PHE A 110 -9.25 20.13 7.31
C PHE A 110 -8.72 20.04 8.74
N VAL A 111 -9.35 20.71 9.71
CA VAL A 111 -8.94 20.66 11.12
C VAL A 111 -9.05 19.24 11.66
N ASN A 112 -10.13 18.53 11.33
CA ASN A 112 -10.35 17.15 11.75
C ASN A 112 -9.24 16.21 11.28
N GLY A 113 -8.80 16.32 10.03
CA GLY A 113 -7.76 15.45 9.46
C GLY A 113 -6.34 15.92 9.71
N ALA A 114 -6.07 17.23 9.66
CA ALA A 114 -4.73 17.79 9.82
C ALA A 114 -4.20 17.68 11.25
N LEU A 115 -5.08 17.69 12.25
CA LEU A 115 -4.71 17.52 13.67
C LEU A 115 -4.86 16.06 14.13
N ASP A 116 -5.23 15.14 13.23
CA ASP A 116 -5.50 13.75 13.60
C ASP A 116 -4.23 12.97 13.95
N ARG A 117 -4.19 12.49 15.20
CA ARG A 117 -3.14 11.59 15.73
C ARG A 117 -3.67 10.21 16.10
N SER A 118 -4.90 9.88 15.71
CA SER A 118 -5.49 8.57 15.94
C SER A 118 -4.75 7.49 15.17
N THR A 119 -4.81 6.27 15.69
CA THR A 119 -4.22 5.08 15.08
C THR A 119 -5.02 4.64 13.86
N ASP A 120 -4.32 4.12 12.87
CA ASP A 120 -4.91 3.57 11.67
C ASP A 120 -5.69 2.28 11.99
N VAL A 121 -6.95 2.22 11.55
CA VAL A 121 -7.78 1.02 11.61
C VAL A 121 -7.93 0.48 10.20
N GLN A 122 -7.46 -0.75 9.97
CA GLN A 122 -7.63 -1.42 8.70
C GLN A 122 -9.01 -2.10 8.65
N GLN A 123 -9.77 -1.81 7.60
CA GLN A 123 -11.09 -2.39 7.36
C GLN A 123 -11.07 -3.13 6.02
N PRO A 124 -10.97 -4.47 6.04
CA PRO A 124 -11.08 -5.27 4.83
C PRO A 124 -12.43 -5.05 4.16
N SER A 125 -12.40 -4.69 2.87
CA SER A 125 -13.58 -4.32 2.10
C SER A 125 -13.52 -4.84 0.66
N GLU A 126 -14.64 -4.72 -0.05
CA GLU A 126 -14.78 -5.03 -1.47
C GLU A 126 -15.25 -3.79 -2.23
N VAL A 127 -14.69 -3.58 -3.41
CA VAL A 127 -15.14 -2.55 -4.34
C VAL A 127 -16.39 -3.04 -5.08
N LEU A 128 -17.54 -2.39 -4.86
CA LEU A 128 -18.80 -2.73 -5.52
C LEU A 128 -19.00 -2.00 -6.84
N SER A 129 -18.54 -0.74 -6.91
CA SER A 129 -18.67 0.09 -8.10
C SER A 129 -17.45 0.99 -8.25
N VAL A 130 -17.08 1.28 -9.50
CA VAL A 130 -16.06 2.28 -9.83
C VAL A 130 -16.68 3.29 -10.77
N VAL A 131 -17.02 4.46 -10.23
CA VAL A 131 -17.53 5.57 -11.05
C VAL A 131 -16.32 6.41 -11.46
N VAL A 132 -15.81 6.13 -12.65
CA VAL A 132 -14.91 7.05 -13.36
C VAL A 132 -15.80 8.14 -13.94
N ALA A 133 -15.48 9.41 -13.69
CA ALA A 133 -16.31 10.55 -14.11
C ALA A 133 -16.72 10.42 -15.58
N SER A 134 -17.94 9.91 -15.83
CA SER A 134 -18.59 9.97 -17.12
C SER A 134 -19.04 11.41 -17.30
N ILE A 135 -18.59 12.03 -18.39
CA ILE A 135 -19.14 13.29 -18.85
C ILE A 135 -20.61 13.01 -19.18
N ASP A 136 -21.48 13.37 -18.25
CA ASP A 136 -22.93 13.30 -18.42
C ASP A 136 -23.37 14.67 -18.95
N PRO A 137 -24.15 14.73 -20.04
CA PRO A 137 -24.47 15.98 -20.72
C PRO A 137 -25.35 16.95 -19.91
N GLY A 138 -25.79 16.60 -18.70
CA GLY A 138 -26.45 17.52 -17.78
C GLY A 138 -25.47 18.44 -17.04
N PHE A 139 -25.70 19.75 -17.10
CA PHE A 139 -24.89 20.91 -16.63
C PHE A 139 -24.33 20.91 -15.18
N GLY A 140 -24.37 19.80 -14.43
CA GLY A 140 -23.92 19.69 -13.03
C GLY A 140 -22.56 19.03 -12.78
N LYS A 141 -21.76 18.69 -13.80
CA LYS A 141 -20.49 17.92 -13.67
C LYS A 141 -19.22 18.67 -14.12
N LEU A 142 -19.05 19.93 -13.70
CA LEU A 142 -17.85 20.73 -14.02
C LEU A 142 -16.57 20.31 -13.27
N ILE A 143 -16.67 19.42 -12.27
CA ILE A 143 -15.52 18.91 -11.51
C ILE A 143 -15.51 17.37 -11.61
N PRO A 144 -14.64 16.77 -12.46
CA PRO A 144 -14.54 15.33 -12.59
C PRO A 144 -13.97 14.72 -11.31
N HIS A 145 -14.84 14.16 -10.49
CA HIS A 145 -14.48 13.32 -9.36
C HIS A 145 -14.96 11.91 -9.66
N GLY A 146 -14.08 10.93 -9.45
CA GLY A 146 -14.53 9.54 -9.42
C GLY A 146 -14.60 9.04 -7.99
N HIS A 147 -15.55 8.16 -7.75
CA HIS A 147 -15.77 7.56 -6.45
C HIS A 147 -15.90 6.05 -6.61
N VAL A 148 -15.71 5.36 -5.49
CA VAL A 148 -15.98 3.93 -5.36
C VAL A 148 -16.99 3.73 -4.25
N ASP A 149 -17.88 2.78 -4.47
CA ASP A 149 -18.74 2.27 -3.42
C ASP A 149 -18.06 1.04 -2.84
N LEU A 150 -17.78 1.07 -1.54
CA LEU A 150 -17.08 0.03 -0.79
C LEU A 150 -18.05 -0.67 0.15
N ARG A 151 -17.83 -1.97 0.36
CA ARG A 151 -18.53 -2.74 1.38
C ARG A 151 -17.52 -3.45 2.27
N SER A 152 -17.54 -3.15 3.56
CA SER A 152 -16.73 -3.86 4.54
C SER A 152 -17.22 -5.29 4.74
N TRP A 153 -16.28 -6.22 4.87
CA TRP A 153 -16.55 -7.62 5.16
C TRP A 153 -16.90 -7.85 6.64
N GLU A 154 -16.55 -6.91 7.52
CA GLU A 154 -16.66 -7.06 8.98
C GLU A 154 -17.88 -6.31 9.55
N SER A 155 -18.22 -5.15 8.99
CA SER A 155 -19.29 -4.28 9.55
C SER A 155 -20.69 -4.56 8.99
N GLY A 156 -20.91 -5.69 8.34
CA GLY A 156 -22.26 -6.17 8.03
C GLY A 156 -22.99 -5.46 6.88
N GLY A 157 -22.27 -4.73 6.01
CA GLY A 157 -22.78 -4.43 4.66
C GLY A 157 -23.20 -2.99 4.35
N GLY A 158 -22.88 -2.01 5.20
CA GLY A 158 -23.03 -0.59 4.84
C GLY A 158 -22.20 -0.27 3.60
N VAL A 159 -22.83 0.29 2.57
CA VAL A 159 -22.13 0.77 1.38
C VAL A 159 -21.56 2.15 1.67
N GLU A 160 -20.23 2.25 1.73
CA GLU A 160 -19.52 3.50 1.96
C GLU A 160 -19.01 4.06 0.63
N ARG A 161 -19.39 5.30 0.34
CA ARG A 161 -18.90 6.00 -0.86
C ARG A 161 -17.65 6.78 -0.54
N VAL A 162 -16.56 6.45 -1.23
CA VAL A 162 -15.25 7.07 -1.04
C VAL A 162 -14.78 7.72 -2.33
N VAL A 163 -14.35 8.97 -2.25
CA VAL A 163 -13.73 9.68 -3.38
C VAL A 163 -12.31 9.15 -3.57
N LEU A 164 -11.95 8.78 -4.80
CA LEU A 164 -10.59 8.33 -5.11
C LEU A 164 -9.86 9.37 -5.96
N PRO A 165 -8.56 9.63 -5.69
CA PRO A 165 -7.72 10.43 -6.58
C PRO A 165 -7.51 9.71 -7.93
N ALA A 166 -7.16 10.48 -8.97
CA ALA A 166 -7.09 9.98 -10.35
C ALA A 166 -6.18 8.75 -10.54
N HIS A 167 -5.06 8.70 -9.84
CA HIS A 167 -4.09 7.62 -9.93
C HIS A 167 -4.56 6.33 -9.23
N GLU A 168 -5.35 6.43 -8.14
CA GLU A 168 -5.98 5.26 -7.50
C GLU A 168 -7.09 4.72 -8.40
N ARG A 169 -7.93 5.61 -8.96
CA ARG A 169 -9.07 5.20 -9.83
C ARG A 169 -8.67 4.33 -11.01
N GLN A 170 -7.57 4.65 -11.68
CA GLN A 170 -7.11 3.89 -12.85
C GLN A 170 -6.64 2.47 -12.50
N ARG A 171 -6.41 2.19 -11.21
CA ARG A 171 -5.92 0.91 -10.68
C ARG A 171 -6.98 0.16 -9.89
N THR A 172 -8.20 0.69 -9.83
CA THR A 172 -9.31 0.10 -9.08
C THR A 172 -10.33 -0.53 -10.03
N TRP A 173 -10.78 -1.74 -9.70
CA TRP A 173 -11.80 -2.45 -10.47
C TRP A 173 -12.91 -3.02 -9.59
N ILE A 174 -14.04 -3.36 -10.19
CA ILE A 174 -15.20 -3.93 -9.48
C ILE A 174 -14.85 -5.34 -9.00
N GLY A 175 -15.21 -5.66 -7.76
CA GLY A 175 -14.90 -6.92 -7.09
C GLY A 175 -13.48 -6.98 -6.50
N GLN A 176 -12.71 -5.89 -6.58
CA GLN A 176 -11.37 -5.84 -6.01
C GLN A 176 -11.43 -5.92 -4.47
N PRO A 177 -10.69 -6.85 -3.84
CA PRO A 177 -10.53 -6.85 -2.39
C PRO A 177 -9.55 -5.75 -1.99
N VAL A 178 -9.93 -4.89 -1.05
CA VAL A 178 -9.14 -3.75 -0.59
C VAL A 178 -9.08 -3.68 0.93
N ASN A 179 -7.97 -3.20 1.47
CA ASN A 179 -7.86 -2.79 2.86
C ASN A 179 -8.05 -1.27 2.93
N VAL A 180 -9.14 -0.86 3.56
CA VAL A 180 -9.49 0.55 3.75
C VAL A 180 -8.90 1.00 5.07
N THR A 181 -7.96 1.93 5.02
CA THR A 181 -7.37 2.53 6.22
C THR A 181 -8.25 3.68 6.67
N VAL A 182 -8.92 3.52 7.81
CA VAL A 182 -9.81 4.52 8.41
C VAL A 182 -9.14 5.11 9.65
N ARG A 183 -9.22 6.43 9.80
CA ARG A 183 -8.79 7.15 10.99
C ARG A 183 -9.98 7.81 11.65
N ALA A 184 -9.95 7.94 12.97
CA ALA A 184 -11.09 8.45 13.74
C ALA A 184 -11.31 9.97 13.59
N GLY A 185 -10.27 10.71 13.19
CA GLY A 185 -10.29 12.16 13.11
C GLY A 185 -10.13 12.85 14.47
N PHE A 186 -9.53 14.05 14.47
CA PHE A 186 -9.33 14.85 15.67
C PHE A 186 -10.65 15.29 16.34
N LEU A 187 -11.70 15.53 15.54
CA LEU A 187 -13.04 15.91 16.00
C LEU A 187 -13.97 14.68 16.13
N GLY A 188 -13.44 13.46 16.05
CA GLY A 188 -14.23 12.23 16.07
C GLY A 188 -15.03 11.97 14.79
N ILE A 189 -14.69 12.65 13.70
CA ILE A 189 -15.29 12.43 12.38
C ILE A 189 -14.36 11.49 11.59
N PRO A 190 -14.77 10.24 11.31
CA PRO A 190 -13.90 9.29 10.64
C PRO A 190 -13.61 9.71 9.20
N TRP A 191 -12.42 9.37 8.71
CA TRP A 191 -12.03 9.63 7.32
C TRP A 191 -11.13 8.52 6.78
N VAL A 192 -11.22 8.30 5.46
CA VAL A 192 -10.44 7.27 4.76
C VAL A 192 -9.07 7.81 4.37
N ALA A 193 -8.04 7.30 5.03
CA ALA A 193 -6.65 7.67 4.79
C ALA A 193 -6.06 6.99 3.56
N ALA A 194 -6.39 5.72 3.31
CA ALA A 194 -5.91 4.94 2.17
C ALA A 194 -6.91 3.87 1.76
N VAL A 195 -6.93 3.53 0.46
CA VAL A 195 -7.61 2.34 -0.06
C VAL A 195 -6.56 1.55 -0.85
N ASN A 196 -6.05 0.49 -0.25
CA ASN A 196 -4.98 -0.33 -0.84
C ASN A 196 -5.51 -1.71 -1.23
N LEU A 197 -4.94 -2.32 -2.26
CA LEU A 197 -5.26 -3.72 -2.61
C LEU A 197 -4.99 -4.63 -1.40
N ASP A 198 -5.95 -5.47 -1.02
CA ASP A 198 -5.71 -6.59 -0.13
C ASP A 198 -5.07 -7.72 -0.96
N GLU A 199 -3.75 -7.60 -1.14
CA GLU A 199 -2.97 -8.47 -2.03
C GLU A 199 -3.12 -9.94 -1.64
N ALA A 200 -3.10 -10.26 -0.34
CA ALA A 200 -3.26 -11.63 0.14
C ALA A 200 -4.61 -12.22 -0.29
N ARG A 201 -5.70 -11.47 -0.07
CA ARG A 201 -7.06 -11.91 -0.46
C ARG A 201 -7.19 -12.02 -1.97
N HIS A 202 -6.66 -11.07 -2.72
CA HIS A 202 -6.66 -11.12 -4.18
C HIS A 202 -5.93 -12.37 -4.70
N LEU A 203 -4.73 -12.64 -4.20
CA LEU A 203 -3.95 -13.81 -4.59
C LEU A 203 -4.68 -15.12 -4.23
N ARG A 204 -5.33 -15.20 -3.07
CA ARG A 204 -6.16 -16.37 -2.73
C ARG A 204 -7.35 -16.55 -3.68
N GLN A 205 -7.99 -15.47 -4.14
CA GLN A 205 -9.03 -15.55 -5.17
C GLN A 205 -8.46 -16.05 -6.50
N VAL A 206 -7.30 -15.54 -6.92
CA VAL A 206 -6.59 -16.01 -8.12
C VAL A 206 -6.27 -17.50 -8.01
N LEU A 207 -5.76 -17.97 -6.87
CA LEU A 207 -5.45 -19.38 -6.62
C LEU A 207 -6.69 -20.27 -6.51
N THR A 208 -7.85 -19.70 -6.16
CA THR A 208 -9.12 -20.43 -6.21
C THR A 208 -9.53 -20.71 -7.67
N ALA A 209 -9.35 -19.73 -8.55
CA ALA A 209 -9.66 -19.86 -9.98
C ALA A 209 -8.59 -20.65 -10.76
N SER A 210 -7.32 -20.48 -10.39
CA SER A 210 -6.17 -21.14 -11.00
C SER A 210 -5.19 -21.60 -9.91
N PRO A 211 -5.38 -22.82 -9.37
CA PRO A 211 -4.57 -23.36 -8.26
C PRO A 211 -3.08 -23.53 -8.57
N ARG A 212 -2.70 -23.51 -9.85
CA ARG A 212 -1.31 -23.59 -10.34
C ARG A 212 -0.87 -22.29 -11.02
N ALA A 213 -1.34 -21.15 -10.54
CA ALA A 213 -0.81 -19.86 -10.94
C ALA A 213 0.53 -19.61 -10.22
N LEU A 214 1.64 -19.95 -10.89
CA LEU A 214 3.01 -19.91 -10.35
C LEU A 214 3.31 -18.62 -9.59
N HIS A 215 3.20 -17.48 -10.27
CA HIS A 215 3.49 -16.17 -9.69
C HIS A 215 2.55 -15.81 -8.52
N ALA A 216 1.30 -16.25 -8.56
CA ALA A 216 0.37 -15.98 -7.47
C ALA A 216 0.73 -16.79 -6.21
N MET A 217 1.16 -18.04 -6.37
CA MET A 217 1.64 -18.86 -5.26
C MET A 217 2.93 -18.26 -4.67
N GLN A 218 3.92 -17.96 -5.50
CA GLN A 218 5.19 -17.37 -5.05
C GLN A 218 4.96 -16.07 -4.29
N ARG A 219 4.10 -15.18 -4.82
CA ARG A 219 3.82 -13.90 -4.17
C ARG A 219 3.07 -14.08 -2.85
N LEU A 220 2.10 -14.98 -2.77
CA LEU A 220 1.36 -15.24 -1.53
C LEU A 220 2.28 -15.84 -0.45
N ILE A 221 3.17 -16.77 -0.82
CA ILE A 221 4.19 -17.33 0.08
C ILE A 221 5.12 -16.23 0.58
N THR A 222 5.64 -15.39 -0.33
CA THR A 222 6.53 -14.29 0.01
C THR A 222 5.86 -13.31 0.97
N LEU A 223 4.58 -12.98 0.71
CA LEU A 223 3.80 -12.11 1.58
C LEU A 223 3.59 -12.72 2.98
N ALA A 224 3.36 -14.02 3.06
CA ALA A 224 3.26 -14.72 4.34
C ALA A 224 4.60 -14.71 5.10
N VAL A 225 5.73 -14.89 4.41
CA VAL A 225 7.09 -14.79 5.00
C VAL A 225 7.39 -13.37 5.48
N GLU A 226 7.13 -12.34 4.66
CA GLU A 226 7.30 -10.92 5.02
C GLU A 226 6.51 -10.55 6.29
N ARG A 227 5.30 -11.11 6.43
CA ARG A 227 4.42 -10.91 7.58
C ARG A 227 4.70 -11.86 8.75
N GLN A 228 5.72 -12.72 8.64
CA GLN A 228 6.10 -13.72 9.63
C GLN A 228 4.97 -14.70 9.97
N GLN A 229 4.07 -14.96 9.02
CA GLN A 229 2.96 -15.90 9.13
C GLN A 229 3.48 -17.32 8.80
N TRP A 230 4.41 -17.82 9.63
CA TRP A 230 5.21 -19.02 9.34
C TRP A 230 4.38 -20.27 9.06
N THR A 231 3.30 -20.50 9.81
CA THR A 231 2.43 -21.66 9.60
C THR A 231 1.78 -21.63 8.21
N GLU A 232 1.30 -20.47 7.78
CA GLU A 232 0.73 -20.30 6.44
C GLU A 232 1.81 -20.41 5.36
N ALA A 233 2.98 -19.78 5.58
CA ALA A 233 4.10 -19.83 4.65
C ALA A 233 4.56 -21.27 4.39
N LEU A 234 4.69 -22.09 5.44
CA LEU A 234 5.10 -23.49 5.32
C LEU A 234 4.06 -24.31 4.55
N GLU A 235 2.78 -24.19 4.90
CA GLU A 235 1.71 -24.93 4.22
C GLU A 235 1.62 -24.56 2.73
N LEU A 236 1.70 -23.26 2.42
CA LEU A 236 1.71 -22.79 1.03
C LEU A 236 2.96 -23.28 0.29
N THR A 237 4.12 -23.28 0.94
CA THR A 237 5.38 -23.76 0.33
C THR A 237 5.37 -25.27 0.09
N ARG A 238 4.78 -26.07 0.98
CA ARG A 238 4.58 -27.51 0.75
C ARG A 238 3.69 -27.76 -0.47
N ARG A 239 2.56 -27.03 -0.58
CA ARG A 239 1.69 -27.10 -1.77
C ARG A 239 2.41 -26.67 -3.04
N TYR A 240 3.23 -25.63 -2.95
CA TYR A 240 4.06 -25.16 -4.05
C TYR A 240 5.06 -26.21 -4.52
N ALA A 241 5.84 -26.77 -3.60
CA ALA A 241 6.85 -27.79 -3.88
C ALA A 241 6.25 -29.11 -4.41
N ALA A 242 4.97 -29.36 -4.16
CA ALA A 242 4.23 -30.47 -4.78
C ALA A 242 3.74 -30.14 -6.20
N ALA A 243 3.39 -28.88 -6.47
CA ALA A 243 2.94 -28.42 -7.79
C ALA A 243 4.09 -28.17 -8.77
N TYR A 244 5.25 -27.72 -8.27
CA TYR A 244 6.45 -27.37 -9.04
C TYR A 244 7.69 -28.07 -8.46
N PRO A 245 7.81 -29.40 -8.62
CA PRO A 245 8.92 -30.15 -8.03
C PRO A 245 10.31 -29.73 -8.57
N ASP A 246 10.37 -29.15 -9.77
CA ASP A 246 11.62 -28.72 -10.40
C ASP A 246 12.10 -27.34 -9.93
N ASP A 247 11.22 -26.52 -9.33
CA ASP A 247 11.58 -25.19 -8.84
C ASP A 247 12.08 -25.26 -7.39
N VAL A 248 13.25 -25.88 -7.24
CA VAL A 248 13.94 -26.06 -5.96
C VAL A 248 14.38 -24.72 -5.37
N ALA A 249 14.81 -23.79 -6.23
CA ALA A 249 15.37 -22.50 -5.82
C ALA A 249 14.37 -21.64 -5.04
N PHE A 250 13.08 -21.67 -5.39
CA PHE A 250 12.07 -20.94 -4.63
C PHE A 250 11.82 -21.54 -3.23
N VAL A 251 11.91 -22.87 -3.10
CA VAL A 251 11.79 -23.54 -1.79
C VAL A 251 13.00 -23.22 -0.91
N GLU A 252 14.21 -23.23 -1.49
CA GLU A 252 15.44 -22.79 -0.83
C GLU A 252 15.36 -21.32 -0.39
N TYR A 253 14.80 -20.44 -1.22
CA TYR A 253 14.56 -19.06 -0.85
C TYR A 253 13.75 -18.96 0.46
N VAL A 254 12.61 -19.66 0.55
CA VAL A 254 11.78 -19.68 1.78
C VAL A 254 12.54 -20.26 2.96
N ALA A 255 13.26 -21.37 2.76
CA ALA A 255 14.07 -22.00 3.80
C ALA A 255 15.18 -21.07 4.32
N GLY A 256 15.76 -20.22 3.47
CA GLY A 256 16.72 -19.21 3.88
C GLY A 256 16.13 -18.22 4.89
N TYR A 257 14.88 -17.77 4.66
CA TYR A 257 14.18 -16.91 5.62
C TYR A 257 13.87 -17.61 6.94
N LEU A 258 13.55 -18.91 6.92
CA LEU A 258 13.37 -19.70 8.14
C LEU A 258 14.67 -19.75 8.96
N GLY A 259 15.82 -19.95 8.29
CA GLY A 259 17.14 -19.93 8.93
C GLY A 259 17.46 -18.58 9.56
N VAL A 260 17.22 -17.47 8.86
CA VAL A 260 17.41 -16.10 9.40
C VAL A 260 16.47 -15.83 10.57
N ALA A 261 15.25 -16.36 10.55
CA ALA A 261 14.28 -16.23 11.64
C ALA A 261 14.57 -17.16 12.83
N GLY A 262 15.63 -17.99 12.77
CA GLY A 262 15.97 -18.97 13.81
C GLY A 262 14.98 -20.15 13.90
N ARG A 263 14.15 -20.34 12.88
CA ARG A 263 13.12 -21.39 12.78
C ARG A 263 13.73 -22.67 12.22
N TYR A 264 14.79 -23.17 12.86
CA TYR A 264 15.61 -24.26 12.32
C TYR A 264 14.85 -25.58 12.17
N SER A 265 13.94 -25.91 13.11
CA SER A 265 13.11 -27.12 13.02
C SER A 265 12.23 -27.13 11.76
N ASP A 266 11.63 -25.98 11.42
CA ASP A 266 10.78 -25.87 10.24
C ASP A 266 11.61 -25.84 8.96
N GLN A 267 12.80 -25.25 9.03
CA GLN A 267 13.76 -25.27 7.93
C GLN A 267 14.18 -26.70 7.60
N VAL A 268 14.49 -27.50 8.63
CA VAL A 268 14.80 -28.93 8.50
C VAL A 268 13.63 -29.65 7.82
N GLU A 269 12.41 -29.52 8.36
CA GLU A 269 11.22 -30.18 7.80
C GLU A 269 11.01 -29.85 6.31
N LEU A 270 11.13 -28.57 5.95
CA LEU A 270 10.92 -28.11 4.59
C LEU A 270 12.00 -28.62 3.62
N ILE A 271 13.27 -28.55 4.02
CA ILE A 271 14.40 -28.91 3.15
C ILE A 271 14.60 -30.43 3.07
N GLU A 272 14.28 -31.21 4.10
CA GLU A 272 14.37 -32.68 4.03
C GLU A 272 13.55 -33.26 2.87
N GLY A 273 12.32 -32.76 2.69
CA GLY A 273 11.48 -33.15 1.57
C GLY A 273 12.03 -32.73 0.21
N LEU A 274 12.85 -31.68 0.14
CA LEU A 274 13.54 -31.24 -1.07
C LEU A 274 14.74 -32.14 -1.38
N VAL A 275 15.63 -32.33 -0.39
CA VAL A 275 16.84 -33.17 -0.51
C VAL A 275 16.52 -34.62 -0.86
N ALA A 276 15.40 -35.16 -0.35
CA ALA A 276 14.96 -36.52 -0.68
C ALA A 276 14.63 -36.71 -2.17
N ARG A 277 14.27 -35.64 -2.88
CA ARG A 277 13.85 -35.67 -4.30
C ARG A 277 14.94 -35.17 -5.23
N SER A 278 15.61 -34.08 -4.87
CA SER A 278 16.64 -33.43 -5.68
C SER A 278 17.76 -32.94 -4.76
N PRO A 279 18.71 -33.81 -4.39
CA PRO A 279 19.84 -33.39 -3.58
C PRO A 279 20.83 -32.60 -4.44
N ASP A 280 21.02 -31.33 -4.11
CA ASP A 280 22.11 -30.51 -4.62
C ASP A 280 22.96 -29.94 -3.45
N TYR A 281 24.00 -29.19 -3.79
CA TYR A 281 24.90 -28.64 -2.79
C TYR A 281 24.18 -27.64 -1.88
N GLU A 282 23.37 -26.75 -2.44
CA GLU A 282 22.65 -25.68 -1.73
C GLU A 282 21.70 -26.28 -0.69
N SER A 283 20.79 -27.15 -1.12
CA SER A 283 19.83 -27.83 -0.25
C SER A 283 20.52 -28.68 0.81
N LEU A 284 21.59 -29.41 0.48
CA LEU A 284 22.36 -30.17 1.47
C LEU A 284 23.08 -29.27 2.48
N SER A 285 23.68 -28.16 2.03
CA SER A 285 24.35 -27.20 2.91
C SER A 285 23.36 -26.51 3.85
N MET A 286 22.17 -26.17 3.34
CA MET A 286 21.08 -25.59 4.13
C MET A 286 20.53 -26.57 5.16
N LEU A 287 20.30 -27.83 4.78
CA LEU A 287 19.87 -28.87 5.70
C LEU A 287 20.91 -29.11 6.80
N GLY A 288 22.18 -29.21 6.41
CA GLY A 288 23.29 -29.37 7.34
C GLY A 288 23.39 -28.24 8.35
N PHE A 289 23.30 -26.99 7.88
CA PHE A 289 23.22 -25.81 8.74
C PHE A 289 22.03 -25.87 9.69
N ALA A 290 20.83 -26.16 9.18
CA ALA A 290 19.61 -26.19 10.00
C ALA A 290 19.68 -27.26 11.09
N LEU A 291 20.17 -28.47 10.75
CA LEU A 291 20.38 -29.56 11.71
C LEU A 291 21.38 -29.19 12.80
N ASP A 292 22.51 -28.58 12.43
CA ASP A 292 23.53 -28.12 13.38
C ASP A 292 22.96 -27.09 14.37
N ARG A 293 22.16 -26.15 13.86
CA ARG A 293 21.48 -25.12 14.68
C ARG A 293 20.33 -25.67 15.52
N SER A 294 19.80 -26.84 15.16
CA SER A 294 18.85 -27.62 15.95
C SER A 294 19.53 -28.63 16.90
N GLU A 295 20.84 -28.54 17.09
CA GLU A 295 21.65 -29.41 17.96
C GLU A 295 21.73 -30.88 17.51
N ASP A 296 21.25 -31.21 16.31
CA ASP A 296 21.38 -32.52 15.68
C ASP A 296 22.69 -32.59 14.89
N HIS A 297 23.80 -32.35 15.59
CA HIS A 297 25.13 -32.23 15.00
C HIS A 297 25.57 -33.52 14.27
N GLN A 298 25.10 -34.68 14.73
CA GLN A 298 25.45 -35.96 14.12
C GLN A 298 24.84 -36.09 12.72
N ARG A 299 23.55 -35.78 12.55
CA ARG A 299 22.92 -35.77 11.22
C ARG A 299 23.42 -34.62 10.37
N ALA A 300 23.73 -33.48 10.97
CA ALA A 300 24.38 -32.37 10.27
C ALA A 300 25.68 -32.83 9.59
N ILE A 301 26.56 -33.54 10.32
CA ILE A 301 27.82 -34.08 9.77
C ILE A 301 27.57 -35.00 8.57
N GLU A 302 26.60 -35.91 8.65
CA GLU A 302 26.27 -36.85 7.57
C GLU A 302 25.83 -36.12 6.30
N VAL A 303 24.96 -35.11 6.44
CA VAL A 303 24.46 -34.31 5.33
C VAL A 303 25.55 -33.39 4.76
N LEU A 304 26.33 -32.73 5.62
CA LEU A 304 27.39 -31.80 5.22
C LEU A 304 28.54 -32.50 4.49
N LYS A 305 28.86 -33.75 4.85
CA LYS A 305 29.81 -34.56 4.08
C LYS A 305 29.37 -34.75 2.64
N ARG A 306 28.09 -35.05 2.40
CA ARG A 306 27.54 -35.18 1.05
C ARG A 306 27.63 -33.85 0.29
N ALA A 307 27.36 -32.71 0.95
CA ALA A 307 27.55 -31.41 0.33
C ALA A 307 29.02 -31.16 -0.08
N VAL A 308 29.98 -31.49 0.80
CA VAL A 308 31.42 -31.38 0.51
C VAL A 308 31.84 -32.30 -0.63
N GLU A 309 31.27 -33.50 -0.74
CA GLU A 309 31.52 -34.41 -1.88
C GLU A 309 31.03 -33.83 -3.22
N LEU A 310 29.90 -33.10 -3.22
CA LEU A 310 29.38 -32.46 -4.42
C LEU A 310 30.23 -31.27 -4.87
N ARG A 311 30.64 -30.40 -3.94
CA ARG A 311 31.48 -29.21 -4.24
C ARG A 311 32.54 -28.98 -3.16
N PRO A 312 33.69 -29.68 -3.24
CA PRO A 312 34.78 -29.53 -2.28
C PRO A 312 35.46 -28.15 -2.33
N GLU A 313 35.30 -27.42 -3.42
CA GLU A 313 35.83 -26.08 -3.64
C GLU A 313 34.99 -24.96 -3.02
N VAL A 314 33.83 -25.26 -2.45
CA VAL A 314 32.96 -24.28 -1.80
C VAL A 314 33.03 -24.42 -0.29
N PHE A 315 33.44 -23.34 0.38
CA PHE A 315 33.78 -23.39 1.80
C PHE A 315 32.60 -23.57 2.76
N VAL A 316 31.37 -23.27 2.34
CA VAL A 316 30.20 -23.15 3.25
C VAL A 316 29.94 -24.47 3.98
N ALA A 317 29.84 -25.58 3.24
CA ALA A 317 29.66 -26.90 3.85
C ALA A 317 30.86 -27.33 4.72
N LEU A 318 32.10 -27.00 4.32
CA LEU A 318 33.31 -27.28 5.12
C LEU A 318 33.29 -26.54 6.46
N HIS A 319 32.82 -25.29 6.45
CA HIS A 319 32.70 -24.46 7.64
C HIS A 319 31.73 -25.08 8.64
N TYR A 320 30.50 -25.37 8.20
CA TYR A 320 29.48 -25.98 9.06
C TYR A 320 29.88 -27.39 9.51
N LEU A 321 30.62 -28.14 8.68
CA LEU A 321 31.14 -29.44 9.07
C LEU A 321 32.14 -29.31 10.24
N GLY A 322 33.01 -28.30 10.19
CA GLY A 322 33.93 -27.97 11.28
C GLY A 322 33.21 -27.54 12.56
N GLU A 323 32.13 -26.75 12.44
CA GLU A 323 31.30 -26.36 13.58
C GLU A 323 30.59 -27.56 14.22
N ALA A 324 29.96 -28.41 13.43
CA ALA A 324 29.25 -29.59 13.92
C ALA A 324 30.21 -30.60 14.59
N TYR A 325 31.41 -30.81 14.03
CA TYR A 325 32.44 -31.64 14.67
C TYR A 325 32.91 -31.04 15.99
N GLN A 326 33.12 -29.72 16.03
CA GLN A 326 33.53 -29.02 17.25
C GLN A 326 32.46 -29.13 18.34
N ALA A 327 31.17 -29.02 17.99
CA ALA A 327 30.05 -29.15 18.93
C ALA A 327 29.99 -30.55 19.56
N LEU A 328 30.33 -31.60 18.81
CA LEU A 328 30.44 -32.98 19.32
C LEU A 328 31.76 -33.29 20.03
N GLY A 329 32.67 -32.33 20.18
CA GLY A 329 34.00 -32.55 20.76
C GLY A 329 34.94 -33.37 19.87
N ARG A 330 34.58 -33.62 18.61
CA ARG A 330 35.38 -34.34 17.60
C ARG A 330 36.43 -33.42 17.00
N ARG A 331 37.40 -33.11 17.85
CA ARG A 331 38.36 -32.02 17.66
C ARG A 331 39.23 -32.18 16.42
N ASP A 332 39.79 -33.37 16.21
CA ASP A 332 40.71 -33.60 15.10
C ASP A 332 39.99 -33.51 13.75
N GLU A 333 38.75 -34.01 13.67
CA GLU A 333 37.92 -33.87 12.50
C GLU A 333 37.48 -32.41 12.25
N ALA A 334 37.19 -31.65 13.33
CA ALA A 334 36.91 -30.22 13.22
C ALA A 334 38.11 -29.46 12.63
N ILE A 335 39.33 -29.73 13.11
CA ILE A 335 40.56 -29.14 12.57
C ILE A 335 40.71 -29.51 11.09
N ALA A 336 40.51 -30.77 10.72
CA ALA A 336 40.65 -31.22 9.34
C ALA A 336 39.65 -30.52 8.40
N ALA A 337 38.40 -30.34 8.83
CA ALA A 337 37.38 -29.61 8.06
C ALA A 337 37.73 -28.12 7.90
N TYR A 338 38.15 -27.44 8.98
CA TYR A 338 38.59 -26.06 8.92
C TYR A 338 39.89 -25.87 8.10
N GLU A 339 40.80 -26.84 8.11
CA GLU A 339 41.99 -26.81 7.26
C GLU A 339 41.63 -26.96 5.78
N ALA A 340 40.67 -27.82 5.45
CA ALA A 340 40.13 -27.92 4.09
C ALA A 340 39.48 -26.59 3.68
N GLU A 341 38.71 -25.97 4.56
CA GLU A 341 38.16 -24.62 4.34
C GLU A 341 39.28 -23.59 4.11
N LEU A 342 40.39 -23.64 4.84
CA LEU A 342 41.53 -22.73 4.64
C LEU A 342 42.28 -22.97 3.33
N ARG A 343 42.18 -24.15 2.70
CA ARG A 343 42.69 -24.35 1.33
C ARG A 343 41.87 -23.56 0.31
N VAL A 344 40.55 -23.45 0.53
CA VAL A 344 39.64 -22.66 -0.30
C VAL A 344 39.72 -21.16 0.05
N ARG A 345 39.82 -20.82 1.34
CA ARG A 345 39.92 -19.44 1.86
C ARG A 345 41.19 -19.21 2.69
N PRO A 346 42.39 -19.13 2.08
CA PRO A 346 43.65 -19.02 2.82
C PRO A 346 43.77 -17.78 3.71
N GLN A 347 43.01 -16.73 3.38
CA GLN A 347 43.04 -15.46 4.10
C GLN A 347 42.03 -15.38 5.25
N SER A 348 41.21 -16.41 5.48
CA SER A 348 40.22 -16.41 6.56
C SER A 348 40.89 -16.36 7.94
N LEU A 349 40.88 -15.18 8.56
CA LEU A 349 41.45 -15.00 9.91
C LEU A 349 40.59 -15.70 10.97
N GLU A 350 39.28 -15.72 10.78
CA GLU A 350 38.34 -16.40 11.69
C GLU A 350 38.67 -17.89 11.79
N VAL A 351 38.77 -18.57 10.65
CA VAL A 351 39.00 -20.02 10.61
C VAL A 351 40.39 -20.36 11.16
N ARG A 352 41.41 -19.53 10.87
CA ARG A 352 42.74 -19.67 11.49
C ARG A 352 42.69 -19.55 13.01
N ARG A 353 41.88 -18.65 13.56
CA ARG A 353 41.70 -18.51 15.02
C ARG A 353 41.01 -19.75 15.59
N ARG A 354 39.97 -20.27 14.93
CA ARG A 354 39.27 -21.50 15.33
C ARG A 354 40.24 -22.70 15.37
N VAL A 355 41.00 -22.93 14.31
CA VAL A 355 42.02 -23.99 14.26
C VAL A 355 43.07 -23.81 15.37
N ARG A 356 43.57 -22.60 15.60
CA ARG A 356 44.54 -22.33 16.66
C ARG A 356 43.96 -22.61 18.05
N ALA A 357 42.74 -22.17 18.33
CA ALA A 357 42.05 -22.44 19.59
C ALA A 357 41.86 -23.96 19.80
N LEU A 358 41.40 -24.64 18.75
CA LEU A 358 41.31 -26.10 18.67
C LEU A 358 42.66 -26.81 18.57
N ARG A 359 43.82 -26.14 18.61
CA ARG A 359 45.11 -26.81 18.83
C ARG A 359 45.62 -26.55 20.25
N ASN A 360 45.46 -25.33 20.72
CA ASN A 360 45.90 -24.91 22.04
C ASN A 360 45.14 -25.58 23.19
N ALA A 361 43.82 -25.78 23.05
CA ALA A 361 43.04 -26.47 24.09
C ALA A 361 43.39 -27.98 24.26
N ALA A 362 44.41 -28.51 23.56
CA ALA A 362 44.90 -29.89 23.66
C ALA A 362 46.34 -29.92 24.20
N ALA A 363 46.97 -28.75 24.38
CA ALA A 363 48.19 -28.70 25.16
C ALA A 363 47.80 -29.00 26.62
N PRO A 364 48.31 -30.07 27.25
CA PRO A 364 48.21 -30.18 28.70
C PRO A 364 48.82 -28.91 29.30
N ALA A 365 48.24 -28.42 30.40
CA ALA A 365 48.91 -27.42 31.21
C ALA A 365 50.32 -27.95 31.48
N ALA A 366 51.34 -27.26 30.96
CA ALA A 366 52.71 -27.57 31.32
C ALA A 366 52.83 -27.21 32.80
N ASP A 367 52.85 -28.24 33.65
CA ASP A 367 53.09 -28.15 35.09
C ASP A 367 54.43 -27.47 35.40
#